data_AF-A0A1Q4YK93-F1
#
_entry.id   AF-A0A1Q4YK93-F1
#
_cell.length_a   1.000
_cell.length_b   1.000
_cell.length_c   1.000
_cell.angle_alpha   90.00
_cell.angle_beta   90.00
_cell.angle_gamma   90.00
#
_symmetry.space_group_name_H-M   'P 1'
#
loop_
_entity.id
_entity.type
_entity.pdbx_description
1 polymer ?
#
loop_
_entity_poly.entity_id
_entity_poly.type
_entity_poly.pdbx_seq_one_letter_code
_entity_poly.pdbx_strand_id
1 'polypeptide(L)'
;MSRTGPRDLYANYEPSPKMLAAIKAWEDVVKEEERLRHAARKAVAEELRTATVERDGVEHPISHAAIAKHLPWTEPTVLTIAREYKVPGVRQRKKKPGDA
;
A
#
# COMPACT_ATOMS: atom_id res chain seq x y z
N MET A 1 -9.35 -11.41 -52.58
CA MET A 1 -10.60 -11.32 -51.79
C MET A 1 -10.27 -10.66 -50.45
N SER A 2 -10.58 -9.38 -50.30
CA SER A 2 -10.26 -8.61 -49.10
C SER A 2 -11.17 -9.04 -47.96
N ARG A 3 -10.59 -9.57 -46.87
CA ARG A 3 -11.32 -9.86 -45.63
C ARG A 3 -11.82 -8.53 -45.08
N THR A 4 -13.11 -8.28 -45.24
CA THR A 4 -13.80 -7.17 -44.59
C THR A 4 -13.71 -7.44 -43.08
N GLY A 5 -12.89 -6.66 -42.37
CA GLY A 5 -12.84 -6.71 -40.91
C GLY A 5 -14.23 -6.49 -40.31
N PRO A 6 -14.46 -6.85 -39.04
CA PRO A 6 -15.75 -6.63 -38.39
C PRO A 6 -16.18 -5.17 -38.55
N ARG A 7 -17.43 -4.96 -38.99
CA ARG A 7 -17.99 -3.61 -39.17
C ARG A 7 -17.94 -2.89 -37.83
N ASP A 8 -17.28 -1.73 -37.81
CA ASP A 8 -17.39 -0.82 -36.69
C ASP A 8 -18.78 -0.18 -36.71
N LEU A 9 -19.69 -0.77 -35.93
CA LEU A 9 -21.09 -0.34 -35.84
C LEU A 9 -21.26 0.96 -35.04
N TYR A 10 -20.19 1.51 -34.46
CA TYR A 10 -20.23 2.61 -33.51
C TYR A 10 -19.35 3.80 -33.91
N ALA A 11 -18.95 3.89 -35.18
CA ALA A 11 -18.09 4.96 -35.70
C ALA A 11 -18.61 6.39 -35.45
N ASN A 12 -19.92 6.55 -35.19
CA ASN A 12 -20.57 7.84 -34.92
C ASN A 12 -20.97 8.03 -33.45
N TYR A 13 -20.58 7.14 -32.54
CA TYR A 13 -20.91 7.26 -31.13
C TYR A 13 -19.97 8.25 -30.43
N GLU A 14 -20.55 9.27 -29.81
CA GLU A 14 -19.86 10.13 -28.86
C GLU A 14 -20.45 9.96 -27.45
N PRO A 15 -19.61 9.68 -26.43
CA PRO A 15 -20.00 9.71 -25.04
C PRO A 15 -20.75 10.98 -24.64
N SER A 16 -21.85 10.84 -23.91
CA SER A 16 -22.57 12.02 -23.41
C SER A 16 -21.68 12.86 -22.48
N PRO A 17 -21.76 14.21 -22.54
CA PRO A 17 -20.99 15.07 -21.64
C PRO A 17 -21.25 14.79 -20.15
N LYS A 18 -22.49 14.39 -19.80
CA LYS A 18 -22.87 14.01 -18.44
C LYS A 18 -22.11 12.77 -17.97
N MET A 19 -21.95 11.77 -18.83
CA MET A 19 -21.19 10.57 -18.51
C MET A 19 -19.70 10.89 -18.34
N LEU A 20 -19.12 11.64 -19.29
CA LEU A 20 -17.71 12.03 -19.20
C LEU A 20 -17.40 12.84 -17.93
N ALA A 21 -18.29 13.76 -17.56
CA ALA A 21 -18.16 14.54 -16.33
C ALA A 21 -18.20 13.65 -15.07
N ALA A 22 -19.10 12.66 -15.01
CA ALA A 22 -19.19 11.74 -13.89
C ALA A 22 -17.95 10.85 -13.77
N ILE A 23 -17.43 10.35 -14.89
CA ILE A 23 -16.19 9.56 -14.93
C ILE A 23 -15.01 10.41 -14.43
N LYS A 24 -14.87 11.63 -14.95
CA LYS A 24 -13.79 12.53 -14.55
C LYS A 24 -13.83 12.83 -13.04
N ALA A 25 -15.01 13.11 -12.49
CA ALA A 25 -15.16 13.35 -11.05
C ALA A 25 -14.72 12.14 -10.21
N TRP A 26 -15.05 10.93 -10.65
CA TRP A 26 -14.58 9.71 -9.99
C TRP A 26 -13.07 9.53 -10.12
N GLU A 27 -12.49 9.74 -11.32
CA GLU A 27 -11.05 9.66 -11.54
C GLU A 27 -10.26 10.63 -10.66
N ASP A 28 -10.76 11.85 -10.49
CA ASP A 28 -10.11 12.86 -9.66
C ASP A 28 -10.10 12.45 -8.18
N VAL A 29 -11.18 11.85 -7.68
CA VAL A 29 -11.22 11.28 -6.32
C VAL A 29 -10.27 10.09 -6.18
N VAL A 30 -10.20 9.20 -7.16
CA VAL A 30 -9.29 8.04 -7.13
C VAL A 30 -7.82 8.48 -7.11
N LYS A 31 -7.45 9.49 -7.91
CA LYS A 31 -6.09 10.05 -7.91
C LYS A 31 -5.73 10.65 -6.55
N GLU A 32 -6.66 11.38 -5.95
CA GLU A 32 -6.44 11.97 -4.63
C GLU A 32 -6.35 10.90 -3.54
N GLU A 33 -7.21 9.89 -3.58
CA GLU A 33 -7.13 8.77 -2.65
C GLU A 33 -5.81 8.01 -2.79
N GLU A 34 -5.31 7.78 -4.00
CA GLU A 34 -4.00 7.15 -4.21
C GLU A 34 -2.87 7.97 -3.57
N ARG A 35 -2.89 9.29 -3.77
CA ARG A 35 -1.92 10.21 -3.15
C ARG A 35 -1.96 10.11 -1.61
N LEU A 36 -3.16 10.15 -1.03
CA LEU A 36 -3.36 10.05 0.41
C LEU A 36 -2.97 8.67 0.95
N ARG A 37 -3.26 7.61 0.21
CA ARG A 37 -2.87 6.24 0.55
C ARG A 37 -1.36 6.11 0.62
N HIS A 38 -0.62 6.65 -0.34
CA HIS A 38 0.84 6.66 -0.30
C HIS A 38 1.40 7.50 0.85
N ALA A 39 0.79 8.65 1.16
CA ALA A 39 1.18 9.45 2.31
C ALA A 39 1.00 8.67 3.64
N ALA A 40 -0.14 7.99 3.80
CA ALA A 40 -0.42 7.17 4.97
C ALA A 40 0.54 5.97 5.08
N ARG A 41 0.82 5.27 3.99
CA ARG A 41 1.82 4.17 3.97
C ARG A 41 3.22 4.67 4.33
N LYS A 42 3.61 5.85 3.85
CA LYS A 42 4.89 6.46 4.21
C LYS A 42 4.96 6.76 5.71
N ALA A 43 3.90 7.31 6.30
CA ALA A 43 3.84 7.56 7.74
C ALA A 43 3.97 6.26 8.56
N VAL A 44 3.30 5.19 8.14
CA VAL A 44 3.46 3.85 8.75
C VAL A 44 4.91 3.35 8.65
N ALA A 45 5.55 3.55 7.50
CA ALA A 45 6.95 3.16 7.33
C ALA A 45 7.92 4.00 8.18
N GLU A 46 7.62 5.27 8.42
CA GLU A 46 8.39 6.11 9.34
C GLU A 46 8.23 5.64 10.79
N GLU A 47 7.00 5.37 11.21
CA GLU A 47 6.71 4.83 12.54
C GLU A 47 7.49 3.52 12.79
N LEU A 48 7.46 2.60 11.82
CA LEU A 48 8.21 1.34 11.91
C LEU A 48 9.74 1.52 12.05
N ARG A 49 10.30 2.65 11.60
CA ARG A 49 11.75 2.92 11.74
C ARG A 49 12.12 3.42 13.13
N THR A 50 11.23 4.17 13.77
CA THR A 50 11.55 4.91 15.00
C THR A 50 10.92 4.32 16.23
N ALA A 51 9.76 3.67 16.10
CA ALA A 51 9.03 3.15 17.25
C ALA A 51 9.74 1.94 17.87
N THR A 52 10.03 2.09 19.16
CA THR A 52 10.59 1.03 20.01
C THR A 52 9.63 0.73 21.16
N VAL A 53 9.73 -0.49 21.68
CA VAL A 53 9.00 -0.96 22.85
C VAL A 53 10.03 -1.51 23.82
N GLU A 54 9.94 -1.07 25.06
CA GLU A 54 10.76 -1.62 26.15
C GLU A 54 10.21 -2.97 26.59
N ARG A 55 11.08 -3.97 26.66
CA ARG A 55 10.79 -5.28 27.19
C ARG A 55 12.00 -5.78 27.97
N ASP A 56 11.77 -6.20 29.21
CA ASP A 56 12.82 -6.75 30.09
C ASP A 56 14.02 -5.78 30.26
N GLY A 57 13.76 -4.47 30.31
CA GLY A 57 14.77 -3.42 30.42
C GLY A 57 15.58 -3.15 29.13
N VAL A 58 15.14 -3.69 28.00
CA VAL A 58 15.80 -3.54 26.69
C VAL A 58 14.82 -2.94 25.68
N GLU A 59 15.27 -1.95 24.92
CA GLU A 59 14.49 -1.40 23.80
C GLU A 59 14.54 -2.33 22.58
N HIS A 60 13.36 -2.67 22.07
CA HIS A 60 13.19 -3.46 20.87
C HIS A 60 12.40 -2.68 19.81
N PRO A 61 12.72 -2.80 18.52
CA PRO A 61 11.87 -2.25 17.46
C PRO A 61 10.45 -2.83 17.56
N ILE A 62 9.45 -1.99 17.33
CA ILE A 62 8.05 -2.43 17.31
C ILE A 62 7.82 -3.47 16.20
N SER A 63 6.95 -4.44 16.46
CA SER A 63 6.61 -5.46 15.48
C SER A 63 5.52 -4.99 14.51
N HIS A 64 5.51 -5.55 13.29
CA HIS A 64 4.45 -5.28 12.31
C HIS A 64 3.05 -5.63 12.86
N ALA A 65 2.93 -6.75 13.58
CA ALA A 65 1.71 -7.18 14.24
C ALA A 65 1.21 -6.16 15.28
N ALA A 66 2.11 -5.53 16.02
CA ALA A 66 1.74 -4.53 17.02
C ALA A 66 1.18 -3.26 16.35
N ILE A 67 1.88 -2.74 15.32
CA ILE A 67 1.40 -1.58 14.57
C ILE A 67 0.07 -1.85 13.86
N ALA A 68 -0.11 -3.04 13.28
CA ALA A 68 -1.33 -3.37 12.53
C ALA A 68 -2.62 -3.26 13.37
N LYS A 69 -2.55 -3.36 14.70
CA LYS A 69 -3.71 -3.19 15.60
C LYS A 69 -4.26 -1.76 15.61
N HIS A 70 -3.46 -0.78 15.18
CA HIS A 70 -3.82 0.64 15.17
C HIS A 70 -4.16 1.15 13.76
N LEU A 71 -4.16 0.26 12.77
CA LEU A 71 -4.34 0.60 11.37
C LEU A 71 -5.55 -0.14 10.79
N PRO A 72 -6.15 0.37 9.70
CA PRO A 72 -7.18 -0.35 8.96
C PRO A 72 -6.61 -1.54 8.14
N TRP A 73 -5.32 -1.82 8.26
CA TRP A 73 -4.60 -2.78 7.45
C TRP A 73 -4.10 -3.97 8.27
N THR A 74 -4.12 -5.14 7.65
CA THR A 74 -3.59 -6.37 8.24
C THR A 74 -2.07 -6.35 8.35
N GLU A 75 -1.50 -7.18 9.23
CA GLU A 75 -0.05 -7.35 9.34
C GLU A 75 0.64 -7.66 7.99
N PRO A 76 0.13 -8.56 7.12
CA PRO A 76 0.70 -8.77 5.78
C PRO A 76 0.77 -7.51 4.91
N THR A 77 -0.21 -6.61 5.05
CA THR A 77 -0.22 -5.32 4.35
C THR A 77 0.86 -4.41 4.92
N VAL A 78 1.00 -4.34 6.25
CA VAL A 78 2.06 -3.57 6.92
C VAL A 78 3.45 -4.08 6.54
N LEU A 79 3.61 -5.41 6.42
CA LEU A 79 4.86 -6.02 5.93
C LEU A 79 5.16 -5.60 4.48
N THR A 80 4.14 -5.56 3.61
CA THR A 80 4.30 -5.08 2.23
C THR A 80 4.73 -3.61 2.20
N ILE A 81 4.13 -2.76 3.05
CA ILE A 81 4.52 -1.36 3.21
C ILE A 81 5.97 -1.24 3.68
N ALA A 82 6.37 -2.01 4.71
CA ALA A 82 7.74 -2.01 5.21
C ALA A 82 8.76 -2.35 4.10
N ARG A 83 8.42 -3.31 3.22
CA ARG A 83 9.23 -3.67 2.05
C ARG A 83 9.27 -2.57 0.99
N GLU A 84 8.11 -2.00 0.64
CA GLU A 84 7.97 -0.90 -0.33
C GLU A 84 8.85 0.29 0.04
N TYR A 85 8.88 0.65 1.32
CA TYR A 85 9.64 1.79 1.83
C TYR A 85 11.02 1.42 2.42
N LYS A 86 11.50 0.19 2.19
CA LYS A 86 12.83 -0.28 2.63
C LYS A 86 13.10 -0.05 4.13
N VAL A 87 12.12 -0.28 4.97
CA VAL A 87 12.29 -0.23 6.43
C VAL A 87 13.29 -1.34 6.84
N PRO A 88 14.33 -1.03 7.63
CA PRO A 88 15.26 -2.04 8.12
C PRO A 88 14.51 -3.12 8.88
N GLY A 89 14.60 -4.38 8.43
CA GLY A 89 13.95 -5.48 9.12
C GLY A 89 14.47 -5.61 10.55
N VAL A 90 13.55 -5.87 11.50
CA VAL A 90 13.91 -6.29 12.85
C VAL A 90 14.67 -7.61 12.71
N ARG A 91 16.01 -7.56 12.70
CA ARG A 91 16.82 -8.78 12.65
C ARG A 91 16.43 -9.59 13.87
N GLN A 92 15.67 -10.67 13.68
CA GLN A 92 15.57 -11.71 14.69
C GLN A 92 17.00 -12.11 14.99
N ARG A 93 17.47 -11.84 16.22
CA ARG A 93 18.78 -12.31 16.66
C ARG A 93 18.80 -13.81 16.39
N LYS A 94 19.69 -14.27 15.48
CA LYS A 94 20.00 -15.69 15.38
C LYS A 94 20.35 -16.13 16.80
N LYS A 95 19.62 -17.10 17.35
CA LYS A 95 20.01 -17.78 18.60
C LYS A 95 21.47 -18.18 18.41
N LYS A 96 22.41 -17.62 19.19
CA LYS A 96 23.79 -18.10 19.15
C LYS A 96 23.72 -19.57 19.57
N PRO A 97 24.34 -20.51 18.82
CA PRO A 97 24.46 -21.89 19.29
C PRO A 97 25.38 -21.84 20.52
N GLY A 98 24.83 -21.97 21.71
CA GLY A 98 25.62 -21.84 22.94
C GLY A 98 24.86 -21.84 24.27
N ASP A 99 23.58 -21.48 24.30
CA ASP A 99 22.77 -21.67 25.51
C ASP A 99 22.03 -23.02 25.42
N ALA A 100 22.71 -24.05 25.92
CA ALA A 100 22.16 -25.33 26.34
C ALA A 100 22.39 -25.48 27.84
#